data_AF-A0A8J3I996-F1
#
_entry.id   AF-A0A8J3I996-F1
#
_cell.length_a   1.000
_cell.length_b   1.000
_cell.length_c   1.000
_cell.angle_alpha   90.00
_cell.angle_beta   90.00
_cell.angle_gamma   90.00
#
_symmetry.space_group_name_H-M   'P 1'
#
loop_
_entity.id
_entity.type
_entity.pdbx_description
1 polymer ?
#
loop_
_entity_poly.entity_id
_entity_poly.type
_entity_poly.pdbx_seq_one_letter_code
_entity_poly.pdbx_strand_id
1 'polypeptide(L)'
;MAQSDFEMTLTHIAEKLEITIPVQGWKRVEFLLPFLEQMRQEGAIVLIKFDGEKSKVYGTEPYTVSVIGAFMGEDFFRIDSFSLEEALIHTITHYTQVKWKHLL
;
A
#
# COMPACT_ATOMS: atom_id res chain seq x y z
N MET A 1 1.06 -13.71 5.13
CA MET A 1 -0.40 -13.62 4.93
C MET A 1 -0.71 -14.19 3.57
N ALA A 2 -1.77 -14.99 3.46
CA ALA A 2 -2.28 -15.41 2.15
C ALA A 2 -2.96 -14.21 1.45
N GLN A 3 -3.09 -14.25 0.12
CA GLN A 3 -3.74 -13.18 -0.65
C GLN A 3 -5.17 -12.88 -0.15
N SER A 4 -5.90 -13.91 0.29
CA SER A 4 -7.23 -13.79 0.90
C SER A 4 -7.25 -12.95 2.18
N ASP A 5 -6.18 -13.01 2.98
CA ASP A 5 -6.11 -12.31 4.27
C ASP A 5 -5.99 -10.80 4.04
N PHE A 6 -5.20 -10.39 3.05
CA PHE A 6 -5.06 -8.98 2.68
C PHE A 6 -6.36 -8.39 2.15
N GLU A 7 -7.09 -9.11 1.30
CA GLU A 7 -8.35 -8.64 0.74
C GLU A 7 -9.40 -8.41 1.84
N MET A 8 -9.49 -9.30 2.83
CA MET A 8 -10.39 -9.13 3.97
C MET A 8 -9.97 -7.92 4.83
N THR A 9 -8.68 -7.78 5.14
CA THR A 9 -8.18 -6.64 5.93
C THR A 9 -8.43 -5.31 5.23
N LEU A 10 -8.11 -5.19 3.93
CA LEU A 10 -8.34 -3.96 3.18
C LEU A 10 -9.83 -3.65 3.01
N THR A 11 -10.68 -4.68 2.89
CA THR A 11 -12.14 -4.50 2.85
C THR A 11 -12.64 -3.90 4.15
N HIS A 12 -12.19 -4.45 5.29
CA HIS A 12 -12.56 -3.92 6.60
C HIS A 12 -12.10 -2.48 6.80
N ILE A 13 -10.86 -2.17 6.42
CA ILE A 13 -10.32 -0.80 6.52
C ILE A 13 -11.12 0.16 5.63
N ALA A 14 -11.46 -0.24 4.41
CA ALA A 14 -12.27 0.60 3.52
C ALA A 14 -13.65 0.90 4.11
N GLU A 15 -14.33 -0.09 4.68
CA GLU A 15 -15.62 0.12 5.35
C GLU A 15 -15.50 1.15 6.48
N LYS A 16 -14.44 1.06 7.28
CA LYS A 16 -14.19 1.99 8.39
C LYS A 16 -13.85 3.40 7.91
N LEU A 17 -13.17 3.52 6.77
CA LEU A 17 -12.80 4.79 6.15
C LEU A 17 -13.86 5.30 5.17
N GLU A 18 -15.00 4.62 5.05
CA GLU A 18 -16.07 4.93 4.09
C GLU A 18 -15.58 4.99 2.63
N ILE A 19 -14.54 4.21 2.30
CA ILE A 19 -13.98 4.06 0.96
C ILE A 19 -14.84 3.07 0.17
N THR A 20 -15.33 3.49 -0.99
CA THR A 20 -16.07 2.60 -1.88
C THR A 20 -15.12 1.65 -2.63
N ILE A 21 -15.28 0.34 -2.40
CA ILE A 21 -14.54 -0.69 -3.14
C ILE A 21 -15.44 -1.26 -4.24
N PRO A 22 -14.96 -1.37 -5.49
CA PRO A 22 -15.72 -2.01 -6.56
C PRO A 22 -15.78 -3.53 -6.37
N VAL A 23 -16.90 -4.12 -6.78
CA VAL A 23 -17.25 -5.55 -6.64
C VAL A 23 -16.26 -6.50 -7.34
N GLN A 24 -15.35 -6.00 -8.18
CA GLN A 24 -14.46 -6.79 -9.04
C GLN A 24 -13.15 -7.27 -8.38
N GLY A 25 -12.96 -7.07 -7.06
CA GLY A 25 -11.84 -7.61 -6.27
C GLY A 25 -10.54 -6.77 -6.35
N TRP A 26 -9.54 -7.06 -5.53
CA TRP A 26 -8.41 -6.15 -5.21
C TRP A 26 -7.26 -6.07 -6.23
N LYS A 27 -7.39 -6.68 -7.41
CA LYS A 27 -6.27 -6.96 -8.33
C LYS A 27 -5.81 -5.80 -9.20
N ARG A 28 -6.13 -4.57 -8.78
CA ARG A 28 -6.05 -3.39 -9.63
C ARG A 28 -5.61 -2.21 -8.79
N VAL A 29 -4.53 -1.57 -9.23
CA VAL A 29 -3.88 -0.46 -8.52
C VAL A 29 -4.86 0.68 -8.26
N GLU A 30 -5.82 0.93 -9.15
CA GLU A 30 -6.86 1.93 -8.97
C GLU A 30 -7.69 1.74 -7.70
N PHE A 31 -7.84 0.51 -7.18
CA PHE A 31 -8.61 0.24 -5.97
C PHE A 31 -7.82 0.57 -4.70
N LEU A 32 -6.51 0.71 -4.83
CA LEU A 32 -5.61 1.12 -3.76
C LEU A 32 -5.47 2.65 -3.69
N LEU A 33 -5.77 3.37 -4.77
CA LEU A 33 -5.62 4.83 -4.83
C LEU A 33 -6.40 5.59 -3.73
N PRO A 34 -7.65 5.23 -3.39
CA PRO A 34 -8.38 5.92 -2.31
C PRO A 34 -7.67 5.84 -0.96
N PHE A 35 -6.99 4.73 -0.67
CA PHE A 35 -6.20 4.58 0.56
C PHE A 35 -5.00 5.52 0.55
N LEU A 36 -4.28 5.60 -0.57
CA LEU A 36 -3.15 6.51 -0.71
C LEU A 36 -3.60 7.97 -0.56
N GLU A 37 -4.79 8.29 -1.07
CA GLU A 37 -5.39 9.61 -0.92
C GLU A 37 -5.75 9.91 0.55
N GLN A 38 -6.31 8.93 1.27
CA GLN A 38 -6.56 9.07 2.71
C GLN A 38 -5.24 9.27 3.49
N MET A 39 -4.22 8.46 3.20
CA MET A 39 -2.88 8.63 3.79
C MET A 39 -2.33 10.03 3.51
N ARG A 40 -2.48 10.54 2.28
CA ARG A 40 -2.06 11.89 1.88
C ARG A 40 -2.78 12.98 2.69
N GLN A 41 -4.08 12.86 2.89
CA GLN A 41 -4.87 13.80 3.69
C GLN A 41 -4.42 13.85 5.15
N GLU A 42 -3.87 12.76 5.66
CA GLU A 42 -3.30 12.65 7.00
C GLU A 42 -1.82 13.08 7.09
N GLY A 43 -1.25 13.56 5.98
CA GLY A 43 0.11 14.09 5.92
C GLY A 43 1.18 13.04 5.57
N ALA A 44 0.79 11.87 5.06
CA ALA A 44 1.73 10.92 4.48
C ALA A 44 2.22 11.39 3.10
N ILE A 45 3.47 11.08 2.80
CA ILE A 45 4.10 11.19 1.50
C ILE A 45 4.34 9.77 1.01
N VAL A 46 3.68 9.38 -0.08
CA VAL A 46 3.89 8.09 -0.73
C VAL A 46 4.70 8.31 -2.01
N LEU A 47 5.91 7.76 -2.06
CA LEU A 47 6.77 7.77 -3.24
C LEU A 47 6.67 6.40 -3.92
N ILE A 48 6.25 6.40 -5.19
CA ILE A 48 6.25 5.22 -6.05
C ILE A 48 7.29 5.44 -7.14
N LYS A 49 8.24 4.52 -7.27
CA LYS A 49 9.32 4.58 -8.25
C LYS A 49 9.28 3.36 -9.16
N PHE A 50 9.43 3.63 -10.46
CA PHE A 50 9.44 2.65 -11.54
C PHE A 50 10.86 2.59 -12.11
N ASP A 51 11.60 1.57 -11.73
CA ASP A 51 12.99 1.36 -12.14
C ASP A 51 13.06 0.58 -13.47
N GLY A 52 12.65 1.21 -14.58
CA GLY A 52 12.92 0.74 -15.97
C GLY A 52 12.90 -0.77 -16.21
N GLU A 53 13.70 -1.25 -17.16
CA GLU A 53 13.77 -2.69 -17.48
C GLU A 53 14.73 -3.42 -16.53
N LYS A 54 14.29 -3.60 -15.28
CA LYS A 54 14.89 -4.56 -14.35
C LYS A 54 14.22 -5.91 -14.54
N SER A 55 14.92 -6.84 -15.18
CA SER A 55 14.37 -8.17 -15.45
C SER A 55 14.46 -9.05 -14.19
N LYS A 56 13.51 -9.97 -14.02
CA LYS A 56 13.61 -11.07 -13.04
C LYS A 56 14.91 -11.86 -13.18
N VAL A 57 15.52 -11.85 -14.38
CA VAL A 57 16.80 -12.52 -14.69
C VAL A 57 17.97 -11.84 -13.95
N TYR A 58 17.92 -10.53 -13.74
CA TYR A 58 18.91 -9.80 -12.94
C TYR A 58 18.56 -9.74 -11.44
N GLY A 59 17.45 -10.37 -11.02
CA GLY A 59 17.05 -10.49 -9.62
C GLY A 59 16.78 -9.16 -8.92
N THR A 60 16.38 -8.12 -9.66
CA THR A 60 16.08 -6.80 -9.09
C THR A 60 14.63 -6.43 -9.34
N GLU A 61 13.96 -6.01 -8.28
CA GLU A 61 12.58 -5.55 -8.30
C GLU A 61 12.44 -4.21 -9.05
N PRO A 62 11.52 -4.10 -10.03
CA PRO A 62 11.30 -2.87 -10.82
C PRO A 62 10.46 -1.82 -10.09
N TYR A 63 9.80 -2.15 -8.98
CA TYR A 63 8.98 -1.20 -8.23
C TYR A 63 9.57 -0.97 -6.85
N THR A 64 9.76 0.29 -6.49
CA THR A 64 10.01 0.70 -5.10
C THR A 64 8.84 1.55 -4.64
N VAL A 65 8.27 1.23 -3.47
CA VAL A 65 7.34 2.11 -2.78
C VAL A 65 7.94 2.49 -1.43
N SER A 66 7.85 3.77 -1.08
CA SER A 66 8.23 4.24 0.25
C SER A 66 7.21 5.22 0.79
N VAL A 67 7.01 5.21 2.11
CA VAL A 67 6.13 6.13 2.82
C VAL A 67 6.89 6.86 3.90
N ILE A 68 6.69 8.17 3.94
CA ILE A 68 7.30 9.10 4.87
C ILE A 68 6.17 9.97 5.44
N GLY A 69 6.16 10.27 6.73
CA GLY A 69 5.13 11.14 7.30
C GLY A 69 5.38 11.48 8.76
N ALA A 70 4.83 12.60 9.21
CA ALA A 70 5.10 13.14 10.55
C ALA A 70 4.71 12.18 11.69
N PHE A 71 3.68 11.35 11.50
CA PHE A 71 3.24 10.35 12.48
C PHE A 71 4.05 9.05 12.43
N MET A 72 4.89 8.86 11.42
CA MET A 72 5.82 7.72 11.36
C MET A 72 7.17 8.06 12.02
N GLY A 73 7.42 9.33 12.41
CA GLY A 73 8.66 9.69 13.10
C GLY A 73 9.91 9.40 12.27
N GLU A 74 10.84 8.61 12.81
CA GLU A 74 12.01 8.08 12.07
C GLU A 74 11.69 6.81 11.27
N ASP A 75 10.50 6.22 11.45
CA ASP A 75 10.07 5.00 10.77
C ASP A 75 9.68 5.34 9.32
N PHE A 76 10.66 5.33 8.45
CA PHE A 76 10.42 5.26 7.01
C PHE A 76 10.03 3.83 6.65
N PHE A 77 8.97 3.64 5.87
CA PHE A 77 8.69 2.35 5.26
C PHE A 77 9.21 2.35 3.83
N ARG A 78 9.88 1.27 3.43
CA ARG A 78 10.31 1.03 2.05
C ARG A 78 10.14 -0.44 1.71
N ILE A 79 9.59 -0.69 0.52
CA ILE A 79 9.52 -2.02 -0.07
C ILE A 79 9.91 -1.96 -1.55
N ASP A 80 10.68 -2.95 -1.97
CA ASP A 80 10.97 -3.24 -3.36
C ASP A 80 10.14 -4.50 -3.76
N SER A 81 9.46 -4.50 -4.92
CA SER A 81 8.63 -5.64 -5.37
C SER A 81 8.62 -5.82 -6.90
N PHE A 82 8.38 -7.06 -7.34
CA PHE A 82 8.07 -7.39 -8.74
C PHE A 82 6.66 -7.01 -9.19
N SER A 83 5.78 -6.63 -8.26
CA SER A 83 4.41 -6.20 -8.53
C SER A 83 4.14 -4.86 -7.84
N LEU A 84 3.68 -3.86 -8.60
CA LEU A 84 3.25 -2.59 -8.03
C LEU A 84 2.07 -2.78 -7.06
N GLU A 85 1.14 -3.67 -7.39
CA GLU A 85 -0.01 -4.00 -6.53
C GLU A 85 0.46 -4.53 -5.17
N GLU A 86 1.39 -5.49 -5.18
CA GLU A 86 1.94 -6.06 -3.95
C GLU A 86 2.66 -5.00 -3.11
N ALA A 87 3.52 -4.18 -3.74
CA ALA A 87 4.20 -3.09 -3.03
C ALA A 87 3.21 -2.13 -2.34
N LEU A 88 2.12 -1.77 -3.03
CA LEU A 88 1.09 -0.88 -2.48
C LEU A 88 0.27 -1.54 -1.38
N ILE A 89 -0.13 -2.81 -1.52
CA ILE A 89 -0.85 -3.55 -0.46
C ILE A 89 0.00 -3.60 0.82
N HIS A 90 1.28 -3.96 0.69
CA HIS A 90 2.19 -4.01 1.84
C HIS A 90 2.37 -2.64 2.48
N THR A 91 2.47 -1.59 1.65
CA THR A 91 2.58 -0.21 2.10
C THR A 91 1.35 0.23 2.90
N ILE A 92 0.16 0.01 2.38
CA ILE A 92 -1.10 0.37 3.06
C ILE A 92 -1.25 -0.46 4.33
N THR A 93 -0.95 -1.76 4.28
CA THR A 93 -1.02 -2.63 5.47
C THR A 93 -0.09 -2.14 6.58
N HIS A 94 1.15 -1.80 6.24
CA HIS A 94 2.11 -1.24 7.19
C HIS A 94 1.60 0.09 7.78
N TYR A 95 1.10 0.98 6.92
CA TYR A 95 0.51 2.23 7.37
C TYR A 95 -0.64 2.01 8.34
N THR A 96 -1.51 1.05 8.06
CA THR A 96 -2.62 0.70 8.94
C THR A 96 -2.09 0.24 10.30
N GLN A 97 -1.07 -0.61 10.35
CA GLN A 97 -0.51 -1.09 11.61
C GLN A 97 0.11 0.02 12.46
N VAL A 98 0.70 1.04 11.83
CA VAL A 98 1.34 2.17 12.53
C VAL A 98 0.31 3.24 12.93
N LYS A 99 -0.52 3.66 11.98
CA LYS A 99 -1.39 4.85 12.11
C LYS A 99 -2.86 4.50 12.33
N TRP A 100 -3.39 3.53 11.58
CA TRP A 100 -4.80 3.12 11.67
C TRP A 100 -5.01 1.85 12.48
N LYS A 101 -4.16 1.57 13.47
CA LYS A 101 -4.23 0.32 14.26
C LYS A 101 -5.56 0.09 14.98
N HIS A 102 -6.32 1.16 15.18
CA HIS A 102 -7.65 1.14 15.79
C HIS A 102 -8.76 0.73 14.80
N LEU A 103 -8.41 0.58 13.51
CA LEU A 103 -9.26 0.07 12.43
C LEU A 103 -8.97 -1.40 12.10
N LEU A 104 -7.99 -2.02 12.77
CA LEU A 104 -7.71 -3.46 12.73
C LEU A 104 -8.52 -4.18 13.80
#